data_AF-A0A1V6HI27-F1
#
_entry.id   AF-A0A1V6HI27-F1
#
_cell.length_a   1.000
_cell.length_b   1.000
_cell.length_c   1.000
_cell.angle_alpha   90.00
_cell.angle_beta   90.00
_cell.angle_gamma   90.00
#
_symmetry.space_group_name_H-M   'P 1'
#
loop_
_entity.id
_entity.type
_entity.pdbx_description
1 polymer ?
#
loop_
_entity_poly.entity_id
_entity_poly.type
_entity_poly.pdbx_seq_one_letter_code
_entity_poly.pdbx_strand_id
1 'polypeptide(L)'
;MLFINTILLITIFTLGVLYCKVLSYFSNESIEDLWIRNPYYQYFCIEAEFQWHFPCYPSDLVHFRKRIGEEGVELIFKMLIDVQQVRANMKSESD
;
A
#
# COMPACT_ATOMS: atom_id res chain seq x y z
N MET A 1 16.40 -2.30 19.10
CA MET A 1 15.57 -1.10 18.82
C MET A 1 15.60 -0.70 17.34
N LEU A 2 16.78 -0.48 16.73
CA LEU A 2 16.86 -0.08 15.30
C LEU A 2 16.24 -1.11 14.31
N PHE A 3 16.42 -2.41 14.56
CA PHE A 3 15.87 -3.47 13.71
C PHE A 3 14.34 -3.56 13.73
N ILE A 4 13.69 -3.20 14.85
CA ILE A 4 12.23 -3.23 14.96
C ILE A 4 11.64 -2.02 14.24
N ASN A 5 12.28 -0.85 14.36
CA ASN A 5 11.84 0.37 13.67
C ASN A 5 11.94 0.25 12.15
N THR A 6 13.00 -0.35 11.61
CA THR A 6 13.12 -0.54 10.15
C THR A 6 12.11 -1.55 9.61
N ILE A 7 11.84 -2.64 10.34
CA ILE A 7 10.80 -3.61 9.96
C ILE A 7 9.42 -2.96 10.01
N LEU A 8 9.12 -2.19 11.06
CA LEU A 8 7.84 -1.49 11.20
C LEU A 8 7.63 -0.47 10.07
N LEU A 9 8.67 0.30 9.73
CA LEU A 9 8.62 1.26 8.62
C LEU A 9 8.30 0.56 7.29
N ILE A 10 8.99 -0.55 7.00
CA ILE A 10 8.77 -1.34 5.78
C ILE A 10 7.36 -1.94 5.76
N THR A 11 6.84 -2.40 6.91
CA THR A 11 5.48 -2.96 6.99
C THR A 11 4.41 -1.92 6.65
N ILE A 12 4.52 -0.71 7.19
CA ILE A 12 3.53 0.35 6.98
C ILE A 12 3.60 0.87 5.55
N PHE A 13 4.81 1.05 5.03
CA PHE A 13 5.05 1.38 3.62
C PHE A 13 4.40 0.34 2.69
N THR A 14 4.61 -0.95 2.93
CA THR A 14 4.07 -2.03 2.08
C THR A 14 2.53 -2.09 2.15
N LEU A 15 1.94 -1.85 3.31
CA LEU A 15 0.49 -1.72 3.47
C LEU A 15 -0.07 -0.51 2.71
N GLY A 16 0.59 0.64 2.79
CA GLY A 16 0.24 1.85 2.04
C GLY A 16 0.26 1.60 0.53
N VAL A 17 1.34 0.98 0.02
CA VAL A 17 1.47 0.61 -1.39
C VAL A 17 0.36 -0.37 -1.81
N LEU A 18 0.06 -1.39 -1.01
CA LEU A 18 -1.00 -2.35 -1.32
C LEU A 18 -2.38 -1.67 -1.35
N TYR A 19 -2.65 -0.74 -0.43
CA TYR A 19 -3.87 0.05 -0.44
C TYR A 19 -3.99 0.93 -1.69
N CYS A 20 -2.89 1.58 -2.08
CA CYS A 20 -2.84 2.36 -3.31
C CYS A 20 -3.12 1.49 -4.54
N LYS A 21 -2.59 0.27 -4.59
CA LYS A 21 -2.87 -0.72 -5.66
C LYS A 21 -4.37 -1.01 -5.79
N VAL A 22 -5.07 -1.16 -4.66
CA VAL A 22 -6.52 -1.40 -4.64
C VAL A 22 -7.30 -0.16 -5.09
N LEU A 23 -6.90 1.04 -4.66
CA LEU A 23 -7.51 2.30 -5.12
C LEU A 23 -7.31 2.53 -6.62
N SER A 24 -6.18 2.09 -7.16
CA SER A 24 -5.78 2.27 -8.56
C SER A 24 -6.27 1.14 -9.46
N TYR A 25 -7.40 0.50 -9.11
CA TYR A 25 -8.01 -0.68 -9.76
C TYR A 25 -8.09 -0.64 -11.30
N PHE A 26 -7.90 0.53 -11.91
CA PHE A 26 -7.98 0.77 -13.36
C PHE A 26 -6.67 1.22 -14.03
N SER A 27 -5.61 1.49 -13.27
CA SER A 27 -4.34 1.93 -13.85
C SER A 27 -3.47 0.71 -14.17
N ASN A 28 -3.22 0.49 -15.46
CA ASN A 28 -2.20 -0.45 -15.94
C ASN A 28 -0.76 0.08 -15.68
N GLU A 29 -0.61 1.28 -15.12
CA GLU A 29 0.71 1.81 -14.76
C GLU A 29 1.33 0.99 -13.61
N SER A 30 2.66 0.91 -13.61
CA SER A 30 3.38 0.29 -12.51
C SER A 30 3.14 1.09 -11.22
N ILE A 31 3.14 0.41 -10.06
CA ILE A 31 2.89 1.12 -8.80
C ILE A 31 4.02 2.12 -8.48
N GLU A 32 5.22 1.86 -9.01
CA GLU A 32 6.38 2.73 -8.90
C GLU A 32 6.13 4.05 -9.62
N ASP A 33 5.70 3.99 -10.89
CA ASP A 33 5.42 5.19 -11.69
C ASP A 33 4.31 6.03 -11.06
N LEU A 34 3.27 5.37 -10.55
CA LEU A 34 2.15 6.02 -9.90
C LEU A 34 2.58 6.72 -8.59
N TRP A 35 3.45 6.07 -7.81
CA TRP A 35 3.98 6.60 -6.57
C TRP A 35 4.92 7.77 -6.78
N ILE A 36 5.77 7.73 -7.82
CA ILE A 36 6.67 8.83 -8.20
C ILE A 36 5.86 10.02 -8.74
N ARG A 37 4.81 9.76 -9.53
CA ARG A 37 3.98 10.83 -10.14
C ARG A 37 3.08 11.53 -9.13
N ASN A 38 2.66 10.86 -8.06
CA ASN A 38 1.61 11.36 -7.18
C ASN A 38 2.08 11.56 -5.73
N PRO A 39 2.28 12.82 -5.29
CA PRO A 39 2.72 13.12 -3.93
C PRO A 39 1.73 12.65 -2.85
N TYR A 40 0.44 12.52 -3.19
CA TYR A 40 -0.55 12.00 -2.25
C TYR A 40 -0.27 10.54 -1.88
N TYR A 41 0.20 9.72 -2.83
CA TYR A 41 0.55 8.32 -2.53
C TYR A 41 1.77 8.21 -1.62
N GLN A 42 2.74 9.12 -1.75
CA GLN A 42 3.91 9.18 -0.86
C GLN A 42 3.49 9.55 0.57
N TYR A 43 2.62 10.55 0.72
CA TYR A 43 2.06 10.94 2.01
C TYR A 43 1.27 9.80 2.68
N PHE A 44 0.46 9.06 1.92
CA PHE A 44 -0.25 7.88 2.43
C PHE A 44 0.69 6.75 2.88
N CYS A 45 1.88 6.64 2.29
CA CYS A 45 2.92 5.69 2.71
C CYS A 45 3.77 6.20 3.89
N ILE A 46 3.37 7.31 4.52
CA ILE A 46 4.04 7.94 5.68
C ILE A 46 5.44 8.46 5.32
N GLU A 47 5.65 8.85 4.06
CA GLU A 47 6.83 9.63 3.72
C GLU A 47 6.64 11.09 4.13
N ALA A 48 7.58 11.60 4.93
CA ALA A 48 7.55 12.99 5.40
C ALA A 48 8.03 13.98 4.32
N GLU A 49 8.82 13.51 3.36
CA GLU A 49 9.40 14.29 2.28
C GLU A 49 9.10 13.67 0.92
N PHE A 50 8.94 14.50 -0.10
CA PHE A 50 8.72 14.03 -1.46
C PHE A 50 9.96 13.35 -2.01
N GLN A 51 9.81 12.11 -2.47
CA GLN A 51 10.88 11.27 -3.00
C GLN A 51 10.71 11.06 -4.51
N TRP A 52 11.79 11.25 -5.25
CA TRP A 52 11.80 11.05 -6.71
C TRP A 52 12.04 9.60 -7.12
N HIS A 53 12.39 8.73 -6.17
CA HIS A 53 12.70 7.33 -6.40
C HIS A 53 11.89 6.48 -5.45
N PHE A 54 11.37 5.37 -5.97
CA PHE A 54 10.65 4.40 -5.16
C PHE A 54 11.65 3.73 -4.18
N PRO A 55 11.38 3.74 -2.86
CA PRO A 55 12.38 3.39 -1.84
C PRO A 55 12.60 1.87 -1.70
N CYS A 56 11.89 1.06 -2.47
CA CYS A 56 11.80 -0.39 -2.33
C CYS A 56 11.90 -1.04 -3.72
N TYR A 57 12.70 -2.08 -3.91
CA TYR A 57 12.60 -2.81 -5.18
C TYR A 57 11.34 -3.69 -5.18
N PRO A 58 10.69 -3.96 -6.32
CA PRO A 58 9.52 -4.84 -6.40
C PRO A 58 9.74 -6.22 -5.79
N SER A 59 10.98 -6.71 -5.84
CA SER A 59 11.43 -7.97 -5.23
C SER A 59 11.28 -7.96 -3.72
N ASP A 60 11.47 -6.82 -3.06
CA ASP A 60 11.38 -6.71 -1.60
C ASP A 60 9.94 -6.88 -1.11
N LEU A 61 8.95 -6.47 -1.92
CA LEU A 61 7.53 -6.73 -1.67
C LEU A 61 7.21 -8.22 -1.74
N VAL A 62 7.85 -8.96 -2.65
CA VAL A 62 7.72 -10.43 -2.74
C VAL A 62 8.34 -11.10 -1.52
N HIS A 63 9.52 -10.65 -1.07
CA HIS A 63 10.15 -11.15 0.15
C HIS A 63 9.33 -10.81 1.41
N PHE A 64 8.72 -9.62 1.44
CA PHE A 64 7.83 -9.21 2.50
C PHE A 64 6.58 -10.09 2.57
N ARG A 65 5.91 -10.32 1.44
CA ARG A 65 4.78 -11.26 1.33
C ARG A 65 5.14 -12.65 1.86
N LYS A 66 6.32 -13.16 1.50
CA LYS A 66 6.83 -14.45 1.99
C LYS A 66 7.10 -14.46 3.49
N ARG A 67 7.52 -13.34 4.08
CA ARG A 67 7.80 -13.23 5.52
C ARG A 67 6.54 -13.13 6.38
N ILE A 68 5.49 -12.47 5.90
CA ILE A 68 4.20 -12.40 6.61
C ILE A 68 3.45 -13.74 6.50
N GLY A 69 3.67 -14.48 5.41
CA GLY A 69 2.93 -15.72 5.13
C GLY A 69 1.57 -15.46 4.47
N GLU A 70 0.93 -16.51 3.97
CA GLU A 70 -0.33 -16.40 3.24
C GLU A 70 -1.47 -15.86 4.12
N GLU A 71 -1.59 -16.36 5.37
CA GLU A 71 -2.64 -15.94 6.31
C GLU A 71 -2.61 -14.42 6.59
N GLY A 72 -1.43 -13.84 6.79
CA GLY A 72 -1.33 -12.41 7.06
C GLY A 72 -1.63 -11.56 5.83
N VAL A 73 -1.30 -12.06 4.64
CA VAL A 73 -1.63 -11.38 3.37
C VAL A 73 -3.14 -11.45 3.10
N GLU A 74 -3.77 -12.59 3.36
CA GLU A 74 -5.23 -12.75 3.25
C GLU A 74 -5.98 -11.86 4.23
N LEU A 75 -5.49 -11.74 5.48
CA LEU A 75 -6.10 -10.87 6.47
C LEU A 75 -6.06 -9.40 6.03
N ILE A 76 -4.90 -8.95 5.55
CA ILE A 76 -4.74 -7.59 5.01
C ILE A 76 -5.67 -7.40 3.82
N PHE A 77 -5.70 -8.35 2.89
CA PHE A 77 -6.53 -8.25 1.68
C PHE A 77 -8.03 -8.21 2.01
N LYS A 78 -8.50 -9.03 2.96
CA LYS A 78 -9.87 -9.03 3.45
C LYS A 78 -10.24 -7.68 4.08
N MET A 79 -9.39 -7.17 4.95
CA MET A 79 -9.58 -5.87 5.60
C MET A 79 -9.62 -4.72 4.57
N LEU A 80 -8.84 -4.82 3.50
CA LEU A 80 -8.87 -3.86 2.39
C LEU A 80 -10.15 -3.95 1.56
N ILE A 81 -10.64 -5.16 1.26
CA ILE A 81 -11.93 -5.37 0.58
C ILE A 81 -13.07 -4.80 1.41
N ASP A 82 -13.10 -5.06 2.71
CA ASP A 82 -14.15 -4.57 3.60
C ASP A 82 -14.21 -3.03 3.58
N VAL A 83 -13.05 -2.36 3.59
CA VAL A 83 -12.97 -0.89 3.46
C VAL A 83 -13.50 -0.39 2.12
N GLN A 84 -13.21 -1.09 1.01
CA GLN A 84 -13.75 -0.75 -0.31
C GLN A 84 -15.25 -0.96 -0.39
N GLN A 85 -15.76 -2.05 0.20
CA GLN A 85 -17.18 -2.36 0.27
C GLN A 85 -17.94 -1.27 1.02
N VAL A 86 -17.42 -0.84 2.17
CA VAL A 86 -17.98 0.26 2.96
C VAL A 86 -17.97 1.56 2.15
N ARG A 87 -16.89 1.85 1.41
CA ARG A 87 -16.83 3.02 0.51
C ARG A 87 -17.85 2.96 -0.62
N ALA A 88 -18.06 1.78 -1.22
CA ALA A 88 -19.06 1.58 -2.26
C ALA A 88 -20.49 1.81 -1.73
N ASN A 89 -20.77 1.30 -0.53
CA ASN A 89 -22.07 1.46 0.12
C ASN A 89 -22.35 2.91 0.56
N MET A 90 -21.33 3.65 1.02
CA MET A 90 -21.48 5.08 1.31
C MET A 90 -21.73 5.93 0.05
N LYS A 91 -21.27 5.46 -1.12
CA LYS A 91 -21.47 6.17 -2.39
C LYS A 91 -22.90 6.01 -2.93
N SER A 92 -23.57 4.90 -2.61
CA SER A 92 -24.99 4.67 -2.94
C SER A 92 -25.99 5.40 -2.02
N GLU A 93 -25.52 6.05 -0.96
CA GLU A 93 -26.33 6.82 -0.01
C GLU A 93 -26.22 8.35 -0.23
N SER A 94 -25.28 8.78 -1.08
CA SER A 94 -25.06 10.19 -1.44
C SER A 94 -25.58 10.57 -2.83
N ASP A 95 -26.12 9.61 -3.58
CA ASP A 95 -26.81 9.77 -4.87
C ASP A 95 -28.32 9.51 -4.68
#